data_AF-A0A8C3S5Y3-F1
#
_entry.id   AF-A0A8C3S5Y3-F1
#
_cell.length_a   1.000
_cell.length_b   1.000
_cell.length_c   1.000
_cell.angle_alpha   90.00
_cell.angle_beta   90.00
_cell.angle_gamma   90.00
#
_symmetry.space_group_name_H-M   'P 1'
#
loop_
_entity.id
_entity.type
_entity.pdbx_description
1 polymer ?
#
loop_
_entity_poly.entity_id
_entity_poly.type
_entity_poly.pdbx_seq_one_letter_code
_entity_poly.pdbx_strand_id
1 'polypeptide(L)'
;MEPLVTLEGHSKRVGIVAWHPTAQNVLLSAGCDNAVLLWDVGSGRALVELRDLHPDTIHSVAWSHDGARLCTSCRDRRVRVIEPRSGRVLAEKASPHEGSRPVRAVLLADGKILTTGFSRMSERQVALWDPAHLEEPMNLQELDTSSGVLLPHYDPDTSMIYLCGKGDSSIRYFEVTPEAPYLHFLSLFSSKESQRGGGWMPKRGLDVSKCEIARFYKLHERRCEPIAMTVPRKSDLFQEDLYPDTVGPDPALTAEEWFGGKDAGPLLISLKDGYIPPKSREFKVNKSVLEPRRSQTCSDGGSPGVRQGGAAGRE
;
A
#
# COMPACT_ATOMS: atom_id res chain seq x y z
N MET A 1 7.52 18.50 -15.05
CA MET A 1 8.24 18.31 -13.77
C MET A 1 9.15 17.11 -13.94
N GLU A 2 10.43 17.26 -13.65
CA GLU A 2 11.35 16.12 -13.53
C GLU A 2 11.12 15.43 -12.17
N PRO A 3 11.24 14.08 -12.09
CA PRO A 3 11.13 13.39 -10.82
C PRO A 3 12.31 13.74 -9.90
N LEU A 4 12.07 13.75 -8.58
CA LEU A 4 13.15 13.94 -7.60
C LEU A 4 14.12 12.75 -7.59
N VAL A 5 13.60 11.54 -7.82
CA VAL A 5 14.36 10.30 -7.92
C VAL A 5 13.64 9.33 -8.86
N THR A 6 14.40 8.56 -9.64
CA THR A 6 13.89 7.42 -10.44
C THR A 6 14.38 6.13 -9.78
N LEU A 7 13.46 5.22 -9.48
CA LEU A 7 13.75 3.94 -8.83
C LEU A 7 13.74 2.83 -9.88
N GLU A 8 14.92 2.33 -10.22
CA GLU A 8 15.11 1.30 -11.25
C GLU A 8 15.41 -0.05 -10.58
N GLY A 9 14.62 -1.09 -10.90
CA GLY A 9 14.83 -2.43 -10.33
C GLY A 9 13.77 -3.47 -10.69
N HIS A 10 12.59 -3.04 -11.13
CA HIS A 10 11.60 -3.93 -11.74
C HIS A 10 11.92 -4.15 -13.23
N SER A 11 11.77 -5.39 -13.68
CA SER A 11 11.99 -5.80 -15.09
C SER A 11 10.73 -5.70 -15.96
N LYS A 12 9.57 -5.47 -15.34
CA LYS A 12 8.27 -5.33 -15.99
C LYS A 12 7.50 -4.16 -15.38
N ARG A 13 6.32 -3.87 -15.95
CA ARG A 13 5.42 -2.80 -15.48
C ARG A 13 5.19 -2.88 -13.97
N VAL A 14 5.37 -1.74 -13.29
CA VAL A 14 4.99 -1.56 -11.88
C VAL A 14 3.52 -1.15 -11.81
N GLY A 15 2.74 -1.87 -11.00
CA GLY A 15 1.29 -1.66 -10.87
C GLY A 15 0.82 -1.29 -9.47
N ILE A 16 1.67 -1.48 -8.47
CA ILE A 16 1.35 -1.27 -7.05
C ILE A 16 2.48 -0.46 -6.43
N VAL A 17 2.13 0.62 -5.75
CA VAL A 17 3.05 1.42 -4.92
C VAL A 17 2.36 1.75 -3.60
N ALA A 18 3.08 1.66 -2.49
CA ALA A 18 2.55 1.98 -1.16
C ALA A 18 3.66 2.52 -0.26
N TRP A 19 3.47 3.73 0.27
CA TRP A 19 4.36 4.27 1.29
C TRP A 19 4.26 3.47 2.58
N HIS A 20 5.38 3.31 3.28
CA HIS A 20 5.38 2.74 4.62
C HIS A 20 4.61 3.67 5.58
N PRO A 21 3.78 3.14 6.49
CA PRO A 21 2.93 3.98 7.34
C PRO A 21 3.70 4.75 8.41
N THR A 22 4.85 4.23 8.87
CA THR A 22 5.54 4.75 10.06
C THR A 22 7.02 5.10 9.85
N ALA A 23 7.62 4.71 8.72
CA ALA A 23 9.05 4.80 8.50
C ALA A 23 9.34 5.80 7.38
N GLN A 24 10.20 6.77 7.69
CA GLN A 24 10.52 7.86 6.78
C GLN A 24 11.17 7.32 5.49
N ASN A 25 10.71 7.81 4.34
CA ASN A 25 11.26 7.52 3.01
C ASN A 25 11.19 6.05 2.57
N VAL A 26 10.52 5.17 3.32
CA VAL A 26 10.36 3.77 2.92
C VAL A 26 9.16 3.66 1.96
N LEU A 27 9.42 3.16 0.75
CA LEU A 27 8.40 2.95 -0.28
C LEU A 27 8.39 1.48 -0.68
N LEU A 28 7.20 0.92 -0.86
CA LEU A 28 6.99 -0.38 -1.48
C LEU A 28 6.60 -0.22 -2.95
N SER A 29 7.15 -1.06 -3.82
CA SER A 29 6.61 -1.29 -5.15
C SER A 29 6.43 -2.78 -5.44
N ALA A 30 5.42 -3.13 -6.22
CA ALA A 30 5.26 -4.47 -6.77
C ALA A 30 4.93 -4.44 -8.27
N GLY A 31 5.60 -5.32 -9.01
CA GLY A 31 5.59 -5.33 -10.47
C GLY A 31 4.99 -6.60 -11.07
N CYS A 32 4.75 -6.56 -12.39
CA CYS A 32 4.33 -7.73 -13.18
C CYS A 32 5.46 -8.76 -13.37
N ASP A 33 6.64 -8.50 -12.81
CA ASP A 33 7.73 -9.46 -12.61
C ASP A 33 7.57 -10.26 -11.32
N ASN A 34 6.42 -10.10 -10.63
CA ASN A 34 6.02 -10.80 -9.40
C ASN A 34 6.97 -10.54 -8.22
N ALA A 35 7.79 -9.49 -8.30
CA ALA A 35 8.64 -9.05 -7.22
C ALA A 35 7.93 -7.99 -6.36
N VAL A 36 8.24 -7.98 -5.06
CA VAL A 36 8.00 -6.85 -4.15
C VAL A 36 9.35 -6.25 -3.77
N LEU A 37 9.54 -4.96 -4.02
CA LEU A 37 10.77 -4.23 -3.70
C LEU A 37 10.46 -3.17 -2.63
N LEU A 38 11.32 -3.07 -1.62
CA LEU A 38 11.28 -2.00 -0.64
C LEU A 38 12.47 -1.07 -0.83
N TRP A 39 12.16 0.21 -0.96
CA TRP A 39 13.09 1.27 -1.28
C TRP A 39 13.30 2.17 -0.09
N ASP A 40 14.54 2.62 0.10
CA ASP A 40 14.77 3.91 0.73
C ASP A 40 14.84 4.97 -0.38
N VAL A 41 13.81 5.80 -0.48
CA VAL A 41 13.68 6.83 -1.51
C VAL A 41 14.73 7.95 -1.31
N GLY A 42 15.25 8.13 -0.09
CA GLY A 42 16.30 9.11 0.20
C GLY A 42 17.65 8.76 -0.44
N SER A 43 17.99 7.47 -0.50
CA SER A 43 19.17 6.95 -1.19
C SER A 43 18.88 6.44 -2.61
N GLY A 44 17.62 6.18 -2.94
CA GLY A 44 17.17 5.60 -4.21
C GLY A 44 17.50 4.10 -4.36
N ARG A 45 17.85 3.43 -3.27
CA ARG A 45 18.27 2.01 -3.28
C ARG A 45 17.10 1.10 -2.91
N ALA A 46 16.99 -0.03 -3.60
CA ALA A 46 16.21 -1.17 -3.11
C ALA A 46 17.02 -1.82 -1.97
N LEU A 47 16.43 -1.88 -0.78
CA LEU A 47 17.05 -2.46 0.42
C LEU A 47 16.53 -3.87 0.73
N VAL A 48 15.33 -4.20 0.26
CA VAL A 48 14.75 -5.55 0.33
C VAL A 48 14.14 -5.90 -1.02
N GLU A 49 14.43 -7.11 -1.50
CA GLU A 49 13.87 -7.65 -2.73
C GLU A 49 13.24 -9.02 -2.49
N LEU A 50 11.92 -9.11 -2.61
CA LEU A 50 11.16 -10.36 -2.46
C LEU A 50 10.76 -10.85 -3.85
N ARG A 51 11.62 -11.65 -4.48
CA ARG A 51 11.43 -12.11 -5.87
C ARG A 51 10.82 -13.51 -5.99
N ASP A 52 11.05 -14.37 -5.00
CA ASP A 52 10.69 -15.78 -5.07
C ASP A 52 9.44 -16.15 -4.25
N LEU A 53 8.80 -15.18 -3.59
CA LEU A 53 7.61 -15.42 -2.75
C LEU A 53 6.31 -15.58 -3.56
N HIS A 54 6.24 -14.99 -4.75
CA HIS A 54 5.03 -14.96 -5.57
C HIS A 54 5.31 -15.57 -6.95
N PRO A 55 4.82 -16.79 -7.22
CA PRO A 55 5.08 -17.44 -8.51
C PRO A 55 4.25 -16.86 -9.68
N ASP A 56 3.25 -16.03 -9.38
CA ASP A 56 2.37 -15.39 -10.36
C ASP A 56 2.00 -13.97 -9.93
N THR A 57 1.19 -13.30 -10.74
CA THR A 57 0.79 -11.90 -10.66
C THR A 57 0.31 -11.53 -9.26
N ILE A 58 0.95 -10.53 -8.68
CA ILE A 58 0.53 -9.91 -7.42
C ILE A 58 -0.68 -9.00 -7.70
N HIS A 59 -1.77 -9.24 -6.99
CA HIS A 59 -3.04 -8.57 -7.15
C HIS A 59 -3.23 -7.39 -6.19
N SER A 60 -2.73 -7.50 -4.97
CA SER A 60 -2.66 -6.40 -4.00
C SER A 60 -1.54 -6.61 -3.00
N VAL A 61 -1.06 -5.50 -2.44
CA VAL A 61 -0.11 -5.45 -1.32
C VAL A 61 -0.58 -4.36 -0.38
N ALA A 62 -0.67 -4.67 0.92
CA ALA A 62 -1.07 -3.73 1.97
C ALA A 62 -0.13 -3.86 3.17
N TRP A 63 0.25 -2.73 3.78
CA TRP A 63 0.99 -2.70 5.04
C TRP A 63 0.05 -2.99 6.22
N SER A 64 0.58 -3.60 7.29
CA SER A 64 -0.03 -3.51 8.62
C SER A 64 0.02 -2.06 9.13
N HIS A 65 -0.79 -1.74 10.13
CA HIS A 65 -0.89 -0.39 10.68
C HIS A 65 0.45 0.16 11.21
N ASP A 66 1.29 -0.70 11.78
CA ASP A 66 2.65 -0.39 12.25
C ASP A 66 3.74 -0.50 11.16
N GLY A 67 3.41 -1.07 10.00
CA GLY A 67 4.36 -1.36 8.92
C GLY A 67 5.27 -2.57 9.17
N ALA A 68 5.08 -3.35 10.22
CA ALA A 68 5.90 -4.53 10.49
C ALA A 68 5.62 -5.71 9.52
N ARG A 69 4.44 -5.73 8.89
CA ARG A 69 3.98 -6.84 8.04
C ARG A 69 3.39 -6.34 6.72
N LEU A 70 3.44 -7.20 5.71
CA LEU A 70 2.72 -7.06 4.46
C LEU A 70 1.63 -8.11 4.35
N CYS A 71 0.48 -7.75 3.80
CA CYS A 71 -0.50 -8.69 3.29
C CYS A 71 -0.54 -8.61 1.78
N THR A 72 -0.39 -9.75 1.12
CA THR A 72 -0.33 -9.86 -0.33
C THR A 72 -1.38 -10.83 -0.82
N SER A 73 -2.02 -10.54 -1.96
CA SER A 73 -2.84 -11.50 -2.69
C SER A 73 -2.21 -11.79 -4.04
N CYS A 74 -2.19 -13.05 -4.44
CA CYS A 74 -1.54 -13.50 -5.67
C CYS A 74 -2.48 -14.35 -6.52
N ARG A 75 -2.22 -14.38 -7.84
CA ARG A 75 -2.98 -15.16 -8.82
C ARG A 75 -2.86 -16.67 -8.62
N ASP A 76 -1.85 -17.12 -7.88
CA ASP A 76 -1.71 -18.50 -7.38
C ASP A 76 -2.80 -18.89 -6.35
N ARG A 77 -3.77 -17.99 -6.11
CA ARG A 77 -4.88 -18.11 -5.18
C ARG A 77 -4.44 -18.16 -3.72
N ARG A 78 -3.27 -17.63 -3.38
CA ARG A 78 -2.81 -17.52 -2.00
C ARG A 78 -2.81 -16.07 -1.53
N VAL A 79 -3.26 -15.88 -0.29
CA VAL A 79 -3.07 -14.65 0.48
C VAL A 79 -2.01 -14.91 1.53
N ARG A 80 -0.99 -14.06 1.60
CA ARG A 80 0.16 -14.23 2.49
C ARG A 80 0.34 -13.02 3.38
N VAL A 81 0.56 -13.27 4.67
CA VAL A 81 1.11 -12.29 5.62
C VAL A 81 2.61 -12.53 5.71
N ILE A 82 3.40 -11.50 5.45
CA ILE A 82 4.85 -11.59 5.26
C ILE A 82 5.51 -10.61 6.22
N GLU A 83 6.58 -11.03 6.88
CA GLU A 83 7.55 -10.14 7.49
C GLU A 83 8.57 -9.73 6.41
N PRO A 84 8.52 -8.50 5.88
CA PRO A 84 9.24 -8.20 4.65
C PRO A 84 10.76 -8.15 4.84
N ARG A 85 11.25 -7.72 6.01
CA ARG A 85 12.70 -7.60 6.28
C ARG A 85 13.42 -8.96 6.26
N SER A 86 12.75 -10.01 6.71
CA SER A 86 13.28 -11.39 6.71
C SER A 86 12.85 -12.20 5.48
N GLY A 87 11.83 -11.73 4.76
CA GLY A 87 11.18 -12.48 3.68
C GLY A 87 10.34 -13.67 4.18
N ARG A 88 10.13 -13.82 5.49
CA ARG A 88 9.41 -14.95 6.06
C ARG A 88 7.90 -14.78 5.88
N VAL A 89 7.25 -15.83 5.37
CA VAL A 89 5.78 -15.93 5.37
C VAL A 89 5.32 -16.33 6.77
N LEU A 90 4.56 -15.46 7.42
CA LEU A 90 4.03 -15.66 8.78
C LEU A 90 2.72 -16.44 8.80
N ALA A 91 1.89 -16.21 7.79
CA ALA A 91 0.60 -16.89 7.62
C ALA A 91 0.23 -16.94 6.14
N GLU A 92 -0.45 -18.00 5.72
CA GLU A 92 -0.86 -18.19 4.33
C GLU A 92 -2.24 -18.85 4.25
N LYS A 93 -3.15 -18.23 3.52
CA LYS A 93 -4.45 -18.80 3.15
C LYS A 93 -4.44 -19.20 1.68
N ALA A 94 -4.55 -20.50 1.41
CA ALA A 94 -4.82 -21.01 0.08
C ALA A 94 -6.32 -20.96 -0.22
N SER A 95 -6.66 -20.44 -1.41
CA SER A 95 -8.03 -20.33 -1.94
C SER A 95 -9.01 -19.68 -0.93
N PRO A 96 -8.79 -18.40 -0.53
CA PRO A 96 -9.74 -17.66 0.30
C PRO A 96 -11.11 -17.49 -0.38
N HIS A 97 -11.15 -17.58 -1.71
CA HIS A 97 -12.36 -17.56 -2.51
C HIS A 97 -12.24 -18.62 -3.61
N GLU A 98 -13.35 -19.28 -3.95
CA GLU A 98 -13.35 -20.37 -4.94
C GLU A 98 -13.28 -19.89 -6.40
N GLY A 99 -13.68 -18.65 -6.64
CA GLY A 99 -13.69 -18.04 -7.97
C GLY A 99 -12.29 -17.79 -8.53
N SER A 100 -12.18 -17.75 -9.86
CA SER A 100 -10.91 -17.54 -10.57
C SER A 100 -10.54 -16.07 -10.77
N ARG A 101 -11.35 -15.14 -10.28
CA ARG A 101 -11.16 -13.70 -10.44
C ARG A 101 -10.21 -13.14 -9.36
N PRO A 102 -9.61 -11.95 -9.58
CA PRO A 102 -8.63 -11.40 -8.66
C PRO A 102 -9.18 -11.18 -7.26
N VAL A 103 -8.40 -11.61 -6.26
CA VAL A 103 -8.65 -11.35 -4.83
C VAL A 103 -7.91 -10.07 -4.41
N ARG A 104 -8.51 -9.26 -3.55
CA ARG A 104 -7.83 -8.19 -2.81
C ARG A 104 -7.76 -8.57 -1.34
N ALA A 105 -6.70 -8.14 -0.66
CA ALA A 105 -6.52 -8.38 0.76
C ALA A 105 -5.94 -7.15 1.45
N VAL A 106 -6.42 -6.85 2.66
CA VAL A 106 -5.89 -5.79 3.54
C VAL A 106 -5.75 -6.33 4.96
N LEU A 107 -4.80 -5.77 5.73
CA LEU A 107 -4.67 -6.02 7.16
C LEU A 107 -5.49 -4.99 7.93
N LEU A 108 -6.23 -5.47 8.93
CA LEU A 108 -6.92 -4.63 9.89
C LEU A 108 -5.97 -4.23 11.03
N ALA A 109 -6.36 -3.27 11.86
CA ALA A 109 -5.52 -2.76 12.94
C ALA A 109 -5.20 -3.83 14.00
N ASP A 110 -6.12 -4.79 14.19
CA ASP A 110 -5.97 -5.92 15.11
C ASP A 110 -5.21 -7.11 14.50
N GLY A 111 -4.71 -6.98 13.27
CA GLY A 111 -3.98 -8.02 12.55
C GLY A 111 -4.84 -9.02 11.79
N LYS A 112 -6.18 -8.94 11.86
CA LYS A 112 -7.08 -9.75 11.01
C LYS A 112 -6.90 -9.39 9.54
N ILE A 113 -7.30 -10.31 8.67
CA ILE A 113 -7.23 -10.13 7.22
C ILE A 113 -8.64 -9.98 6.68
N LEU A 114 -8.88 -8.93 5.91
CA LEU A 114 -10.10 -8.80 5.12
C LEU A 114 -9.76 -9.10 3.65
N THR A 115 -10.52 -10.00 3.02
CA THR A 115 -10.40 -10.28 1.60
C THR A 115 -11.67 -9.92 0.85
N THR A 116 -11.51 -9.46 -0.39
CA THR A 116 -12.59 -9.40 -1.37
C THR A 116 -12.26 -10.31 -2.54
N GLY A 117 -13.25 -11.03 -3.03
CA GLY A 117 -13.05 -12.01 -4.10
C GLY A 117 -14.36 -12.42 -4.73
N PHE A 118 -14.39 -13.63 -5.28
CA PHE A 118 -15.55 -14.12 -6.02
C PHE A 118 -15.86 -15.58 -5.66
N SER A 119 -17.14 -15.93 -5.57
CA SER A 119 -17.60 -17.32 -5.45
C SER A 119 -17.31 -18.10 -6.73
N ARG A 120 -17.49 -19.42 -6.68
CA ARG A 120 -17.44 -20.27 -7.87
C ARG A 120 -18.46 -19.86 -8.93
N MET A 121 -19.61 -19.33 -8.51
CA MET A 121 -20.67 -18.80 -9.37
C MET A 121 -20.46 -17.33 -9.78
N SER A 122 -19.28 -16.78 -9.50
CA SER A 122 -18.89 -15.39 -9.79
C SER A 122 -19.66 -14.33 -9.01
N GLU A 123 -20.20 -14.65 -7.83
CA GLU A 123 -20.72 -13.63 -6.90
C GLU A 123 -19.56 -12.98 -6.16
N ARG A 124 -19.61 -11.65 -6.01
CA ARG A 124 -18.63 -10.91 -5.23
C ARG A 124 -18.80 -11.26 -3.76
N GLN A 125 -17.68 -11.53 -3.11
CA GLN A 125 -17.62 -11.92 -1.71
C GLN A 125 -16.70 -10.99 -0.93
N VAL A 126 -17.03 -10.77 0.33
CA VAL A 126 -16.12 -10.22 1.34
C VAL A 126 -15.98 -11.24 2.46
N ALA A 127 -14.75 -11.48 2.91
CA ALA A 127 -14.46 -12.43 3.97
C ALA A 127 -13.51 -11.83 5.00
N LEU A 128 -13.73 -12.17 6.26
CA LEU A 128 -12.89 -11.81 7.39
C LEU A 128 -12.19 -13.06 7.91
N TRP A 129 -10.88 -12.97 8.14
CA TRP A 129 -10.04 -14.10 8.53
C TRP A 129 -9.22 -13.77 9.78
N ASP A 130 -9.10 -14.76 10.66
CA ASP A 130 -8.11 -14.76 11.73
C ASP A 130 -6.80 -15.37 11.20
N PRO A 131 -5.66 -14.64 11.19
CA PRO A 131 -4.39 -15.21 10.76
C PRO A 131 -3.92 -16.41 11.60
N ALA A 132 -4.43 -16.59 12.81
CA ALA A 132 -4.13 -17.76 13.64
C ALA A 132 -4.95 -19.00 13.26
N HIS A 133 -6.13 -18.82 12.66
CA HIS A 133 -7.07 -19.87 12.29
C HIS A 133 -7.60 -19.61 10.87
N LEU A 134 -6.81 -20.01 9.87
CA LEU A 134 -7.08 -19.72 8.45
C LEU A 134 -7.87 -20.82 7.74
N GLU A 135 -8.30 -21.88 8.43
CA GLU A 135 -9.06 -22.97 7.83
C GLU A 135 -10.38 -22.45 7.25
N GLU A 136 -11.15 -21.72 8.07
CA GLU A 136 -12.45 -21.16 7.72
C GLU A 136 -12.51 -19.65 8.00
N PRO A 137 -13.29 -18.88 7.22
CA PRO A 137 -13.46 -17.47 7.49
C PRO A 137 -14.27 -17.26 8.77
N MET A 138 -13.91 -16.24 9.56
CA MET A 138 -14.72 -15.78 10.69
C MET A 138 -16.09 -15.31 10.23
N ASN A 139 -16.13 -14.70 9.04
CA ASN A 139 -17.35 -14.27 8.38
C ASN A 139 -17.13 -14.24 6.87
N LEU A 140 -18.12 -14.70 6.10
CA LEU A 140 -18.15 -14.63 4.64
C LEU A 140 -19.51 -14.09 4.22
N GLN A 141 -19.53 -13.01 3.45
CA GLN A 141 -20.75 -12.41 2.91
C GLN A 141 -20.69 -12.35 1.40
N GLU A 142 -21.76 -12.86 0.78
CA GLU A 142 -22.01 -12.72 -0.66
C GLU A 142 -22.76 -11.41 -0.92
N LEU A 143 -22.33 -10.68 -1.94
CA LEU A 143 -22.78 -9.30 -2.17
C LEU A 143 -23.68 -9.19 -3.39
N ASP A 144 -23.14 -9.37 -4.59
CA ASP A 144 -23.87 -9.32 -5.86
C ASP A 144 -23.09 -10.06 -6.96
N THR A 145 -23.69 -10.21 -8.15
CA THR A 145 -23.10 -10.93 -9.29
C THR A 145 -22.30 -10.03 -10.24
N SER A 146 -21.90 -8.84 -9.81
CA SER A 146 -21.15 -7.91 -10.67
C SER A 146 -19.74 -8.41 -10.92
N SER A 147 -19.17 -8.07 -12.08
CA SER A 147 -17.85 -8.55 -12.49
C SER A 147 -16.67 -7.70 -11.96
N GLY A 148 -16.95 -6.52 -11.40
CA GLY A 148 -15.95 -5.56 -10.95
C GLY A 148 -15.25 -5.98 -9.65
N VAL A 149 -13.92 -5.99 -9.65
CA VAL A 149 -13.11 -6.28 -8.46
C VAL A 149 -13.35 -5.18 -7.42
N LEU A 150 -13.80 -5.58 -6.22
CA LEU A 150 -13.99 -4.69 -5.09
C LEU A 150 -12.65 -4.32 -4.46
N LEU A 151 -12.43 -3.03 -4.27
CA LEU A 151 -11.29 -2.48 -3.55
C LEU A 151 -11.72 -2.23 -2.10
N PRO A 152 -11.17 -2.96 -1.12
CA PRO A 152 -11.41 -2.67 0.29
C PRO A 152 -10.59 -1.46 0.73
N HIS A 153 -11.26 -0.50 1.35
CA HIS A 153 -10.62 0.62 2.06
C HIS A 153 -11.00 0.52 3.53
N TYR A 154 -10.01 0.28 4.39
CA TYR A 154 -10.20 0.14 5.82
C TYR A 154 -9.80 1.42 6.55
N ASP A 155 -10.68 1.88 7.43
CA ASP A 155 -10.44 2.97 8.36
C ASP A 155 -10.17 2.41 9.77
N PRO A 156 -8.93 2.48 10.28
CA PRO A 156 -8.59 1.94 11.59
C PRO A 156 -9.23 2.70 12.74
N ASP A 157 -9.54 3.99 12.58
CA ASP A 157 -10.04 4.83 13.67
C ASP A 157 -11.48 4.46 14.04
N THR A 158 -12.30 4.14 13.03
CA THR A 158 -13.71 3.78 13.20
C THR A 158 -13.98 2.29 13.01
N SER A 159 -12.95 1.51 12.68
CA SER A 159 -13.08 0.11 12.26
C SER A 159 -14.05 -0.11 11.09
N MET A 160 -14.22 0.90 10.24
CA MET A 160 -15.08 0.82 9.06
C MET A 160 -14.34 0.29 7.84
N ILE A 161 -15.07 -0.46 7.02
CA ILE A 161 -14.61 -0.93 5.71
C ILE A 161 -15.53 -0.37 4.66
N TYR A 162 -14.95 0.22 3.62
CA TYR A 162 -15.66 0.66 2.42
C TYR A 162 -15.25 -0.20 1.23
N LEU A 163 -16.24 -0.73 0.51
CA LEU A 163 -16.05 -1.55 -0.67
C LEU A 163 -16.59 -0.84 -1.91
N CYS A 164 -15.73 -0.62 -2.88
CA CYS A 164 -16.13 -0.12 -4.19
C CYS A 164 -15.24 -0.69 -5.30
N GLY A 165 -15.82 -0.99 -6.46
CA GLY A 165 -15.12 -1.53 -7.62
C GLY A 165 -15.23 -0.61 -8.83
N LYS A 166 -14.30 -0.72 -9.78
CA LYS A 166 -14.45 0.00 -11.06
C LYS A 166 -15.70 -0.51 -11.78
N GLY A 167 -16.52 0.41 -12.27
CA GLY A 167 -17.81 0.12 -12.88
C GLY A 167 -18.99 0.18 -11.91
N ASP A 168 -18.76 0.13 -10.59
CA ASP A 168 -19.84 0.24 -9.62
C ASP A 168 -20.38 1.67 -9.57
N SER A 169 -21.68 1.79 -9.33
CA SER A 169 -22.32 3.08 -9.03
C SER A 169 -22.56 3.27 -7.52
N SER A 170 -22.18 2.28 -6.71
CA SER A 170 -22.37 2.25 -5.26
C SER A 170 -21.07 2.05 -4.47
N ILE A 171 -21.09 2.47 -3.21
CA ILE A 171 -20.04 2.22 -2.21
C ILE A 171 -20.73 1.55 -1.03
N ARG A 172 -20.40 0.29 -0.75
CA ARG A 172 -20.91 -0.43 0.42
C ARG A 172 -20.00 -0.20 1.61
N TYR A 173 -20.54 -0.16 2.81
CA TYR A 173 -19.72 -0.04 3.99
C TYR A 173 -20.19 -0.92 5.14
N PHE A 174 -19.19 -1.38 5.89
CA PHE A 174 -19.30 -2.36 6.95
C PHE A 174 -18.55 -1.85 8.18
N GLU A 175 -18.91 -2.38 9.33
CA GLU A 175 -18.20 -2.19 10.60
C GLU A 175 -17.58 -3.52 11.03
N VAL A 176 -16.35 -3.47 11.51
CA VAL A 176 -15.70 -4.62 12.15
C VAL A 176 -15.78 -4.47 13.65
N THR A 177 -16.38 -5.44 14.33
CA THR A 177 -16.48 -5.48 15.79
C THR A 177 -15.92 -6.80 16.32
N PRO A 178 -15.53 -6.86 17.60
CA PRO A 178 -15.10 -8.11 18.23
C PRO A 178 -16.26 -9.09 18.48
N GLU A 179 -17.51 -8.66 18.30
CA GLU A 179 -18.71 -9.48 18.53
C GLU A 179 -19.18 -10.15 17.23
N ALA A 180 -19.47 -11.45 17.30
CA ALA A 180 -20.04 -12.20 16.18
C ALA A 180 -21.33 -11.52 15.66
N PRO A 181 -21.56 -11.42 14.33
CA PRO A 181 -20.80 -12.01 13.22
C PRO A 181 -19.51 -11.31 12.80
N TYR A 182 -18.95 -10.40 13.63
CA TYR A 182 -17.68 -9.66 13.46
C TYR A 182 -17.67 -8.62 12.35
N LEU A 183 -18.24 -8.94 11.19
CA LEU A 183 -18.36 -8.04 10.05
C LEU A 183 -19.83 -7.69 9.85
N HIS A 184 -20.21 -6.45 10.14
CA HIS A 184 -21.60 -5.99 10.11
C HIS A 184 -21.81 -5.08 8.90
N PHE A 185 -22.73 -5.45 8.01
CA PHE A 185 -23.14 -4.54 6.93
C PHE A 185 -23.92 -3.37 7.53
N LEU A 186 -23.48 -2.14 7.23
CA LEU A 186 -24.16 -0.95 7.70
C LEU A 186 -25.16 -0.46 6.66
N SER A 187 -24.66 -0.01 5.50
CA SER A 187 -25.48 0.53 4.42
C SER A 187 -24.64 0.67 3.14
N LEU A 188 -25.24 1.28 2.11
CA LEU A 188 -24.57 1.60 0.86
C LEU A 188 -24.93 3.02 0.40
N PHE A 189 -23.94 3.71 -0.15
CA PHE A 189 -24.17 4.89 -0.97
C PHE A 189 -24.47 4.43 -2.40
N SER A 190 -25.48 5.01 -3.04
CA SER A 190 -25.85 4.70 -4.43
C SER A 190 -25.90 5.96 -5.29
N SER A 191 -25.46 5.86 -6.53
CA SER A 191 -25.59 6.91 -7.54
C SER A 191 -25.98 6.30 -8.89
N LYS A 192 -26.30 7.14 -9.88
CA LYS A 192 -26.66 6.70 -11.24
C LYS A 192 -25.43 6.44 -12.12
N GLU A 193 -24.30 7.05 -11.79
CA GLU A 193 -23.09 7.02 -12.63
C GLU A 193 -22.08 6.00 -12.12
N SER A 194 -21.48 5.22 -13.03
CA SER A 194 -20.45 4.24 -12.72
C SER A 194 -19.09 4.89 -12.47
N GLN A 195 -18.35 4.45 -11.45
CA GLN A 195 -17.00 4.96 -11.18
C GLN A 195 -15.94 4.35 -12.11
N ARG A 196 -14.99 5.15 -12.59
CA ARG A 196 -13.80 4.73 -13.34
C ARG A 196 -12.59 4.48 -12.43
N GLY A 197 -12.65 5.01 -11.22
CA GLY A 197 -11.66 4.90 -10.16
C GLY A 197 -12.10 5.74 -8.96
N GLY A 198 -11.26 5.80 -7.94
CA GLY A 198 -11.51 6.64 -6.79
C GLY A 198 -10.25 6.94 -6.02
N GLY A 199 -10.25 8.07 -5.33
CA GLY A 199 -9.34 8.36 -4.23
C GLY A 199 -10.11 8.42 -2.91
N TRP A 200 -9.38 8.46 -1.81
CA TRP A 200 -9.91 8.64 -0.47
C TRP A 200 -9.12 9.75 0.24
N MET A 201 -9.81 10.51 1.07
CA MET A 201 -9.21 11.57 1.88
C MET A 201 -8.61 10.96 3.16
N PRO A 202 -7.34 11.25 3.50
CA PRO A 202 -6.81 10.97 4.82
C PRO A 202 -7.58 11.72 5.92
N LYS A 203 -7.63 11.16 7.13
CA LYS A 203 -8.37 11.72 8.29
C LYS A 203 -8.12 13.21 8.54
N ARG A 204 -6.87 13.65 8.38
CA ARG A 204 -6.43 15.06 8.54
C ARG A 204 -7.08 16.05 7.56
N GLY A 205 -7.71 15.59 6.48
CA GLY A 205 -8.38 16.43 5.48
C GLY A 205 -9.90 16.41 5.54
N LEU A 206 -10.47 15.72 6.54
CA LEU A 206 -11.92 15.65 6.76
C LEU A 206 -12.44 16.89 7.48
N ASP A 207 -13.71 17.19 7.24
CA ASP A 207 -14.42 18.27 7.93
C ASP A 207 -15.04 17.73 9.24
N VAL A 208 -14.24 17.78 10.31
CA VAL A 208 -14.66 17.28 11.63
C VAL A 208 -15.88 18.01 12.19
N SER A 209 -16.06 19.29 11.82
CA SER A 209 -17.19 20.12 12.27
C SER A 209 -18.53 19.61 11.72
N LYS A 210 -18.51 18.97 10.56
CA LYS A 210 -19.69 18.39 9.91
C LYS A 210 -19.89 16.91 10.21
N CYS A 211 -19.15 16.35 11.16
CA CYS A 211 -19.20 14.91 11.45
C CYS A 211 -18.86 14.04 10.21
N GLU A 212 -17.98 14.53 9.32
CA GLU A 212 -17.50 13.77 8.17
C GLU A 212 -16.42 12.76 8.60
N ILE A 213 -16.70 11.47 8.46
CA ILE A 213 -15.81 10.38 8.88
C ILE A 213 -14.97 9.81 7.73
N ALA A 214 -15.40 10.01 6.49
CA ALA A 214 -14.65 9.66 5.28
C ALA A 214 -15.07 10.56 4.12
N ARG A 215 -14.15 10.79 3.17
CA ARG A 215 -14.46 11.49 1.91
C ARG A 215 -13.86 10.73 0.73
N PHE A 216 -14.71 10.32 -0.20
CA PHE A 216 -14.31 9.67 -1.44
C PHE A 216 -14.18 10.69 -2.57
N TYR A 217 -13.18 10.52 -3.42
CA TYR A 217 -13.03 11.27 -4.66
C TYR A 217 -13.36 10.34 -5.82
N LYS A 218 -14.65 10.25 -6.15
CA LYS A 218 -15.16 9.36 -7.19
C LYS A 218 -14.79 9.90 -8.57
N LEU A 219 -14.08 9.10 -9.36
CA LEU A 219 -13.70 9.46 -10.72
C LEU A 219 -14.79 9.00 -11.69
N HIS A 220 -15.31 9.95 -12.45
CA HIS A 220 -16.17 9.73 -13.61
C HIS A 220 -15.34 9.80 -14.89
N GLU A 221 -15.99 9.80 -16.05
CA GLU A 221 -15.27 9.88 -17.34
C GLU A 221 -14.47 11.18 -17.49
N ARG A 222 -15.02 12.32 -17.02
CA ARG A 222 -14.44 13.65 -17.24
C ARG A 222 -14.45 14.55 -16.00
N ARG A 223 -14.83 14.03 -14.84
CA ARG A 223 -14.90 14.80 -13.59
C ARG A 223 -14.50 13.96 -12.38
N CYS A 224 -14.06 14.63 -11.33
CA CYS A 224 -13.84 14.05 -10.01
C CYS A 224 -14.89 14.63 -9.05
N GLU A 225 -15.69 13.76 -8.43
CA GLU A 225 -16.78 14.12 -7.52
C GLU A 225 -16.40 13.75 -6.08
N PRO A 226 -16.34 14.72 -5.15
CA PRO A 226 -16.19 14.43 -3.73
C PRO A 226 -17.51 13.91 -3.14
N ILE A 227 -17.46 12.80 -2.40
CA ILE A 227 -18.58 12.20 -1.68
C ILE A 227 -18.20 12.13 -0.20
N ALA A 228 -18.84 12.95 0.61
CA ALA A 228 -18.69 12.96 2.06
C ALA A 228 -19.55 11.86 2.69
N MET A 229 -18.96 11.07 3.58
CA MET A 229 -19.66 10.12 4.46
C MET A 229 -19.77 10.76 5.83
N THR A 230 -21.00 11.03 6.26
CA THR A 230 -21.28 11.82 7.46
C THR A 230 -22.08 11.01 8.46
N VAL A 231 -21.67 11.07 9.72
CA VAL A 231 -22.48 10.58 10.85
C VAL A 231 -23.45 11.70 11.25
N PRO A 232 -24.78 11.49 11.19
CA PRO A 232 -25.74 12.55 11.47
C PRO A 232 -25.84 12.83 12.97
N ARG A 233 -24.94 13.66 13.51
CA ARG A 233 -25.02 14.22 14.87
C ARG A 233 -25.54 15.66 14.82
N LYS A 234 -26.32 16.04 15.83
CA LYS A 234 -26.83 17.41 16.03
C LYS A 234 -26.06 18.05 17.19
N SER A 235 -24.78 18.33 16.97
CA SER A 235 -23.92 18.93 17.99
C SER A 235 -22.84 19.77 17.31
N ASP A 236 -22.60 20.96 17.86
CA ASP A 236 -21.51 21.85 17.45
C ASP A 236 -20.20 21.53 18.19
N LEU A 237 -20.26 20.66 19.21
CA LEU A 237 -19.09 20.19 19.95
C LEU A 237 -18.31 19.14 19.16
N PHE A 238 -16.99 19.14 19.33
CA PHE A 238 -16.12 18.10 18.78
C PHE A 238 -16.53 16.71 19.32
N GLN A 239 -16.72 15.75 18.41
CA GLN A 239 -17.17 14.40 18.72
C GLN A 239 -15.95 13.48 18.94
N GLU A 240 -15.44 13.41 20.17
CA GLU A 240 -14.25 12.61 20.51
C GLU A 240 -14.46 11.10 20.27
N ASP A 241 -15.70 10.62 20.30
CA ASP A 241 -16.07 9.24 19.98
C ASP A 241 -15.90 8.90 18.49
N LEU A 242 -16.09 9.87 17.59
CA LEU A 242 -15.94 9.68 16.14
C LEU A 242 -14.51 9.91 15.66
N TYR A 243 -13.72 10.66 16.44
CA TYR A 243 -12.38 11.10 16.08
C TYR A 243 -11.40 10.80 17.21
N PRO A 244 -11.04 9.51 17.42
CA PRO A 244 -9.90 9.17 18.25
C PRO A 244 -8.61 9.75 17.64
N ASP A 245 -7.54 9.75 18.42
CA ASP A 245 -6.24 10.20 17.90
C ASP A 245 -5.82 9.35 16.69
N THR A 246 -5.51 10.04 15.59
CA THR A 246 -5.31 9.43 14.27
C THR A 246 -3.86 9.57 13.80
N VAL A 247 -3.51 8.88 12.72
CA VAL A 247 -2.15 8.90 12.15
C VAL A 247 -1.73 10.32 11.72
N GLY A 248 -0.68 10.82 12.37
CA GLY A 248 -0.04 12.09 12.06
C GLY A 248 0.80 12.09 10.78
N PRO A 249 1.33 13.25 10.38
CA PRO A 249 2.20 13.37 9.22
C PRO A 249 3.66 12.97 9.50
N ASP A 250 4.08 12.96 10.76
CA ASP A 250 5.46 12.73 11.15
C ASP A 250 5.74 11.22 11.26
N PRO A 251 6.84 10.71 10.66
CA PRO A 251 7.22 9.31 10.77
C PRO A 251 7.70 8.99 12.19
N ALA A 252 7.37 7.79 12.67
CA ALA A 252 7.84 7.28 13.96
C ALA A 252 9.30 6.79 13.90
N LEU A 253 9.73 6.30 12.74
CA LEU A 253 11.06 5.73 12.52
C LEU A 253 11.74 6.36 11.32
N THR A 254 13.08 6.36 11.33
CA THR A 254 13.87 6.54 10.12
C THR A 254 13.89 5.25 9.28
N ALA A 255 14.25 5.34 7.98
CA ALA A 255 14.44 4.16 7.15
C ALA A 255 15.48 3.20 7.77
N GLU A 256 16.64 3.74 8.19
CA GLU A 256 17.74 2.96 8.76
C GLU A 256 17.30 2.18 10.01
N GLU A 257 16.53 2.80 10.89
CA GLU A 257 16.01 2.14 12.09
C GLU A 257 15.03 1.02 11.76
N TRP A 258 14.13 1.25 10.80
CA TRP A 258 13.14 0.26 10.42
C TRP A 258 13.78 -0.94 9.72
N PHE A 259 14.67 -0.70 8.74
CA PHE A 259 15.46 -1.76 8.09
C PHE A 259 16.41 -2.46 9.07
N GLY A 260 16.88 -1.75 10.11
CA GLY A 260 17.63 -2.30 11.23
C GLY A 260 16.80 -3.16 12.20
N GLY A 261 15.50 -3.32 11.95
CA GLY A 261 14.63 -4.24 12.69
C GLY A 261 13.79 -3.59 13.81
N LYS A 262 13.79 -2.25 13.94
CA LYS A 262 12.89 -1.58 14.89
C LYS A 262 11.47 -1.52 14.32
N ASP A 263 10.49 -1.73 15.19
CA ASP A 263 9.08 -1.54 14.91
C ASP A 263 8.50 -0.47 15.83
N ALA A 264 7.68 0.41 15.26
CA ALA A 264 6.94 1.42 16.01
C ALA A 264 5.62 1.72 15.29
N GLY A 265 4.56 1.86 16.08
CA GLY A 265 3.28 2.35 15.57
C GLY A 265 3.36 3.81 15.09
N PRO A 266 2.34 4.28 14.35
CA PRO A 266 2.30 5.66 13.88
C PRO A 266 2.24 6.66 15.06
N LEU A 267 2.84 7.83 14.86
CA LEU A 267 2.69 8.94 15.79
C LEU A 267 1.29 9.51 15.63
N LEU A 268 0.51 9.46 16.70
CA LEU A 268 -0.89 9.90 16.68
C LEU A 268 -1.02 11.39 16.96
N ILE A 269 -2.05 12.01 16.39
CA ILE A 269 -2.43 13.41 16.63
C ILE A 269 -3.94 13.51 16.84
N SER A 270 -4.37 14.49 17.63
CA SER A 270 -5.78 14.82 17.76
C SER A 270 -6.25 15.67 16.59
N LEU A 271 -7.45 15.39 16.08
CA LEU A 271 -8.09 16.24 15.05
C LEU A 271 -8.84 17.46 15.64
N LYS A 272 -8.88 17.57 16.97
CA LYS A 272 -9.57 18.66 17.69
C LYS A 272 -8.95 20.02 17.39
N ASP A 273 -7.62 20.07 17.26
CA ASP A 273 -6.85 21.30 17.01
C ASP A 273 -6.88 21.73 15.53
N GLY A 274 -7.62 21.00 14.68
CA GLY A 274 -7.71 21.24 13.25
C GLY A 274 -6.47 20.76 12.49
N TYR A 275 -6.24 21.34 11.29
CA TYR A 275 -5.12 20.93 10.44
C TYR A 275 -3.80 21.52 10.93
N ILE A 276 -2.93 20.66 11.43
CA ILE A 276 -1.54 21.00 11.75
C ILE A 276 -0.67 20.63 10.53
N PRO A 277 -0.05 21.62 9.86
CA PRO A 277 0.83 21.33 8.74
C PRO A 277 2.05 20.52 9.21
N PRO A 278 2.55 19.57 8.40
CA PRO A 278 3.82 18.92 8.68
C PRO A 278 4.91 19.97 8.84
N LYS A 279 5.88 19.75 9.74
CA LYS A 279 7.08 20.59 9.81
C LYS A 279 7.73 20.60 8.43
N SER A 280 7.96 21.78 7.84
CA SER A 280 8.47 21.89 6.47
C SER A 280 9.84 21.20 6.36
N ARG A 281 9.83 19.97 5.87
CA ARG A 281 11.04 19.21 5.55
C ARG A 281 11.06 19.11 4.03
N GLU A 282 11.96 19.87 3.39
CA GLU A 282 12.27 19.61 1.98
C GLU A 282 12.77 18.17 1.87
N PHE A 283 12.13 17.39 1.00
CA PHE A 283 12.62 16.05 0.69
C PHE A 283 13.94 16.17 -0.05
N LYS A 284 15.03 15.72 0.56
CA LYS A 284 16.37 15.72 -0.02
C LYS A 284 16.76 14.31 -0.42
N VAL A 285 17.12 14.16 -1.69
CA VAL A 285 17.71 12.94 -2.23
C VAL A 285 19.23 13.05 -2.12
N ASN A 286 19.88 12.04 -1.56
CA ASN A 286 21.35 11.96 -1.55
C ASN A 286 21.85 11.58 -2.95
N LYS A 287 21.92 12.57 -3.84
CA LYS A 287 22.36 12.40 -5.24
C LYS A 287 23.77 11.81 -5.38
N SER A 288 24.64 11.97 -4.37
CA SER A 288 25.98 11.37 -4.34
C SER A 288 25.98 9.83 -4.34
N VAL A 289 24.88 9.21 -3.94
CA VAL A 289 24.71 7.73 -3.91
C VAL A 289 24.12 7.20 -5.23
N LEU A 290 23.48 8.05 -6.01
CA LEU A 290 22.76 7.69 -7.24
C LEU A 290 23.65 7.66 -8.49
N GLU A 291 24.85 8.26 -8.46
CA GLU A 291 25.77 8.18 -9.61
C GLU A 291 26.44 6.79 -9.66
N PRO A 292 26.37 6.07 -10.79
CA PRO A 292 27.20 4.89 -10.98
C PRO A 292 28.65 5.34 -10.88
N ARG A 293 29.48 4.66 -10.07
CA ARG A 293 30.93 4.82 -10.14
C ARG A 293 31.33 4.65 -11.61
N ARG A 294 31.63 5.75 -12.30
CA ARG A 294 32.27 5.71 -13.62
C ARG A 294 33.49 4.82 -13.43
N SER A 295 33.51 3.69 -14.13
CA SER A 295 34.69 2.85 -14.23
C SER A 295 35.84 3.77 -14.62
N GLN A 296 36.75 4.03 -13.68
CA GLN A 296 38.05 4.56 -14.00
C GLN A 296 38.69 3.52 -14.89
N THR A 297 38.64 3.74 -16.20
CA THR A 297 39.51 3.08 -17.14
C THR A 297 40.93 3.39 -16.68
N CYS A 298 41.59 2.39 -16.09
CA CYS A 298 43.02 2.43 -15.84
C CYS A 298 43.69 2.62 -17.21
N SER A 299 44.23 3.82 -17.43
CA SER A 299 45.16 4.09 -18.53
C SER A 299 46.48 3.42 -18.17
N ASP A 300 46.64 2.16 -18.54
CA ASP A 300 47.88 1.43 -18.36
C ASP A 300 48.82 1.68 -19.55
N GLY A 301 50.07 2.02 -19.23
CA GLY A 301 51.21 1.50 -19.98
C GLY A 301 51.88 2.42 -21.01
N GLY A 302 52.30 3.62 -20.63
CA GLY A 302 53.42 4.29 -21.31
C GLY A 302 54.70 3.45 -21.16
N SER A 303 55.14 2.81 -22.24
CA SER A 303 56.37 2.01 -22.27
C SER A 303 57.62 2.90 -22.41
N PRO A 304 58.72 2.66 -21.67
CA PRO A 304 59.98 3.37 -21.89
C PRO A 304 60.75 2.74 -23.06
N GLY A 305 61.11 3.55 -24.05
CA GLY A 305 61.87 3.13 -25.22
C GLY A 305 63.29 2.66 -24.87
N VAL A 306 63.59 1.43 -25.27
CA VAL A 306 64.96 0.89 -25.32
C VAL A 306 65.60 1.35 -26.63
N ARG A 307 66.71 2.09 -26.52
CA ARG A 307 67.61 2.39 -27.64
C ARG A 307 68.35 1.12 -28.05
N GLN A 308 68.22 0.72 -29.32
CA GLN A 308 69.29 0.03 -30.04
C GLN A 308 69.42 0.62 -31.44
N GLY A 309 70.63 1.02 -31.78
CA GLY A 309 71.01 1.53 -33.10
C GLY A 309 71.19 0.41 -34.11
N GLY A 310 71.13 0.78 -35.38
CA GLY A 310 71.42 -0.09 -36.51
C GLY A 310 71.29 0.69 -37.81
N ALA A 311 72.36 0.74 -38.57
CA ALA A 311 72.57 1.63 -39.70
C ALA A 311 72.01 1.12 -41.04
N ALA A 312 71.94 2.07 -41.99
CA ALA A 312 72.30 1.97 -43.42
C ALA A 312 71.29 1.48 -44.49
N GLY A 313 71.27 2.24 -45.60
CA GLY A 313 70.80 1.90 -46.96
C GLY A 313 69.53 2.66 -47.38
N ARG A 314 69.56 3.76 -48.16
CA ARG A 314 69.69 3.84 -49.66
C ARG A 314 68.82 2.77 -50.36
N GLU A 315 67.89 3.07 -51.26
CA GLU A 315 67.61 4.21 -52.16
C GLU A 315 66.10 4.53 -52.18
#